data_AF-A0A6J7AJN7-F1
#
_entry.id   AF-A0A6J7AJN7-F1
#
_cell.length_a   1.000
_cell.length_b   1.000
_cell.length_c   1.000
_cell.angle_alpha   90.00
_cell.angle_beta   90.00
_cell.angle_gamma   90.00
#
_symmetry.space_group_name_H-M   'P 1'
#
loop_
_entity.id
_entity.type
_entity.pdbx_description
1 polymer ?
#
loop_
_entity_poly.entity_id
_entity_poly.type
_entity_poly.pdbx_seq_one_letter_code
_entity_poly.pdbx_strand_id
1 'polypeptide(L)'
;MADVGEAAILVHDEHRDDPALAFMLSRLSSSPFTPTPVGVFRNVQRTEYAEAVSGQLAAAQAKSGPGDLGALLRSGPTWTVE
;
A
#
# COMPACT_ATOMS: atom_id res chain seq x y z
N MET A 1 9.23 -35.24 21.73
CA MET A 1 8.61 -34.14 20.96
C MET A 1 7.32 -33.79 21.67
N ALA A 2 7.05 -32.51 21.93
CA ALA A 2 5.77 -32.13 22.49
C ALA A 2 4.70 -32.40 21.42
N ASP A 3 3.76 -33.28 21.74
CA ASP A 3 2.63 -33.59 20.87
C ASP A 3 1.69 -32.39 20.91
N VAL A 4 1.69 -31.61 19.83
CA VAL A 4 0.83 -30.43 19.66
C VAL A 4 -0.22 -30.86 18.65
N GLY A 5 -1.50 -30.85 19.05
CA GLY A 5 -2.60 -31.22 18.16
C GLY A 5 -2.60 -30.37 16.88
N GLU A 6 -3.05 -30.93 15.76
CA GLU A 6 -3.03 -30.30 14.43
C GLU A 6 -3.64 -28.89 14.41
N ALA A 7 -4.62 -28.63 15.27
CA ALA A 7 -5.26 -27.31 15.43
C ALA A 7 -4.31 -26.18 15.87
N ALA A 8 -3.14 -26.49 16.44
CA ALA A 8 -2.14 -25.51 16.85
C ALA A 8 -1.01 -25.34 15.81
N ILE A 9 -1.10 -26.02 14.65
CA ILE A 9 -0.19 -25.79 13.53
C ILE A 9 -0.65 -24.55 12.76
N LEU A 10 0.26 -23.61 12.58
CA LEU A 10 0.01 -22.41 11.78
C LEU A 10 -0.10 -22.77 10.30
N VAL A 11 -1.23 -22.39 9.69
CA VAL A 11 -1.44 -22.48 8.24
C VAL A 11 -1.14 -21.13 7.60
N HIS A 12 -0.30 -21.12 6.57
CA HIS A 12 0.01 -19.92 5.81
C HIS A 12 -1.17 -19.54 4.90
N ASP A 13 -1.51 -18.25 4.88
CA ASP A 13 -2.50 -17.64 3.99
C ASP A 13 -1.82 -16.48 3.25
N GLU A 14 -1.55 -16.67 1.96
CA GLU A 14 -0.90 -15.69 1.12
C GLU A 14 -1.78 -14.46 0.81
N HIS A 15 -3.10 -14.56 1.00
CA HIS A 15 -4.06 -13.48 0.75
C HIS A 15 -4.30 -12.61 1.97
N ARG A 16 -3.67 -12.93 3.10
CA ARG A 16 -3.75 -12.14 4.32
C ARG A 16 -3.30 -10.69 4.09
N ASP A 17 -4.15 -9.73 4.45
CA ASP A 17 -3.87 -8.29 4.31
C ASP A 17 -2.63 -7.86 5.10
N ASP A 18 -2.54 -8.32 6.36
CA ASP A 18 -1.42 -8.11 7.26
C ASP A 18 -0.16 -8.82 6.74
N PRO A 19 0.90 -8.09 6.37
CA PRO A 19 2.09 -8.67 5.80
C PRO A 19 3.02 -9.32 6.85
N ALA A 20 2.73 -9.19 8.15
CA ALA A 20 3.62 -9.67 9.21
C ALA A 20 3.99 -11.15 9.05
N LEU A 21 3.00 -12.01 8.78
CA LEU A 21 3.23 -13.45 8.62
C LEU A 21 4.10 -13.76 7.40
N ALA A 22 3.81 -13.14 6.25
CA ALA A 22 4.59 -13.30 5.04
C ALA A 22 6.07 -12.90 5.24
N PHE A 23 6.31 -11.80 5.96
CA PHE A 23 7.66 -11.34 6.27
C PHE A 23 8.36 -12.15 7.35
N MET A 24 7.63 -12.80 8.27
CA MET A 24 8.22 -13.76 9.20
C MET A 24 8.67 -15.01 8.43
N LEU A 25 7.82 -15.55 7.56
CA LEU A 25 8.12 -16.72 6.74
C LEU A 25 9.34 -16.47 5.83
N SER A 26 9.45 -15.29 5.21
CA SER A 26 10.60 -14.98 4.34
C SER A 26 11.95 -14.97 5.08
N ARG A 27 11.92 -14.92 6.42
CA ARG A 27 13.10 -14.89 7.30
C ARG A 27 13.21 -16.13 8.19
N LEU A 28 12.45 -17.19 7.90
CA LEU A 28 12.45 -18.41 8.70
C LEU A 28 13.80 -19.13 8.70
N SER A 29 14.52 -19.06 7.57
CA SER A 29 15.87 -19.63 7.48
C SER A 29 16.89 -18.63 8.04
N SER A 30 17.63 -19.06 9.06
CA SER A 30 18.65 -18.25 9.74
C SER A 30 20.06 -18.83 9.61
N SER A 31 20.21 -20.00 9.00
CA SER A 31 21.48 -20.73 8.85
C SER A 31 21.46 -21.60 7.58
N PRO A 32 22.63 -21.96 6.99
CA PRO A 32 22.70 -22.86 5.84
C PRO A 32 22.06 -24.25 6.06
N PHE A 33 21.83 -24.63 7.32
CA PHE A 33 21.26 -25.93 7.70
C PHE A 33 19.78 -25.86 8.09
N THR A 34 19.15 -24.67 8.06
CA THR A 34 17.71 -24.51 8.30
C THR A 34 16.95 -24.57 6.98
N PRO A 35 15.75 -25.19 6.94
CA PRO A 35 14.94 -25.24 5.73
C PRO A 35 14.68 -23.83 5.17
N THR A 36 14.94 -23.64 3.88
CA THR A 36 14.64 -22.38 3.18
C THR A 36 13.21 -22.45 2.62
N PRO A 37 12.30 -21.56 3.06
CA PRO A 37 10.95 -21.53 2.52
C PRO A 37 10.96 -21.14 1.04
N VAL A 38 10.11 -21.79 0.25
CA VAL A 38 9.92 -21.51 -1.18
C VAL A 38 8.41 -21.49 -1.49
N GLY A 39 7.99 -20.62 -2.41
CA GLY A 39 6.60 -20.46 -2.80
C GLY A 39 6.13 -19.00 -2.75
N VAL A 40 4.82 -18.80 -2.82
CA VAL A 40 4.20 -17.48 -2.74
C VAL A 40 3.99 -17.10 -1.27
N PHE A 41 4.80 -16.17 -0.77
CA PHE A 41 4.62 -15.68 0.61
C PHE A 41 3.48 -14.67 0.73
N ARG A 42 3.17 -13.95 -0.36
CA ARG A 42 2.13 -12.91 -0.34
C ARG A 42 1.55 -12.68 -1.73
N ASN A 43 0.23 -12.77 -1.83
CA ASN A 43 -0.56 -12.50 -3.02
C ASN A 43 -1.80 -11.70 -2.61
N VAL A 44 -1.73 -10.37 -2.75
CA VAL A 44 -2.86 -9.50 -2.38
C VAL A 44 -3.14 -8.50 -3.48
N GLN A 45 -4.39 -8.04 -3.53
CA GLN A 45 -4.77 -6.92 -4.37
C GLN A 45 -4.64 -5.61 -3.58
N ARG A 46 -3.85 -4.66 -4.10
CA ARG A 46 -3.74 -3.30 -3.57
C ARG A 46 -3.74 -2.29 -4.70
N THR A 47 -4.38 -1.15 -4.48
CA THR A 47 -4.36 -0.03 -5.42
C THR A 47 -2.92 0.44 -5.64
N GLU A 48 -2.55 0.64 -6.89
CA GLU A 48 -1.26 1.20 -7.23
C GLU A 48 -1.19 2.66 -6.81
N TYR A 49 -0.01 3.10 -6.39
CA TYR A 49 0.19 4.49 -5.98
C TYR A 49 -0.23 5.49 -7.09
N ALA A 50 0.15 5.21 -8.34
CA ALA A 50 -0.17 6.07 -9.47
C ALA A 50 -1.69 6.16 -9.74
N GLU A 51 -2.40 5.04 -9.62
CA GLU A 51 -3.85 4.98 -9.75
C GLU A 51 -4.53 5.78 -8.62
N ALA A 52 -4.07 5.61 -7.38
CA ALA A 52 -4.59 6.34 -6.24
C ALA A 52 -4.40 7.86 -6.38
N VAL A 53 -3.22 8.32 -6.80
CA VAL A 53 -2.93 9.75 -7.03
C VAL A 53 -3.79 10.31 -8.17
N SER A 54 -3.93 9.57 -9.27
CA SER A 54 -4.76 9.98 -10.39
C SER A 54 -6.23 10.12 -9.98
N GLY A 55 -6.73 9.18 -9.18
CA GLY A 55 -8.09 9.24 -8.60
C GLY A 55 -8.28 10.45 -7.69
N GLN A 56 -7.29 10.79 -6.86
CA GLN A 56 -7.33 11.99 -6.01
C GLN A 56 -7.41 13.28 -6.85
N LEU A 57 -6.63 13.38 -7.92
CA LEU A 57 -6.67 14.54 -8.82
C LEU A 57 -8.03 14.66 -9.52
N ALA A 58 -8.55 13.56 -10.06
CA ALA A 58 -9.86 13.55 -10.72
C ALA A 58 -10.98 13.95 -9.75
N ALA A 59 -10.95 13.45 -8.50
CA ALA A 59 -11.91 13.82 -7.47
C ALA A 59 -11.83 15.31 -7.10
N ALA A 60 -10.62 15.86 -6.99
CA ALA A 60 -10.42 17.29 -6.73
C ALA A 60 -10.95 18.16 -7.88
N GLN A 61 -10.70 17.77 -9.13
CA GLN A 61 -11.18 18.47 -10.31
C GLN A 61 -12.71 18.41 -10.44
N ALA A 62 -13.31 17.26 -10.14
CA ALA A 62 -14.78 17.11 -10.14
C ALA A 62 -15.44 18.01 -9.09
N LYS A 63 -14.79 18.24 -7.95
CA LYS A 63 -15.31 19.07 -6.86
C LYS A 63 -15.09 20.58 -7.08
N SER A 64 -13.90 20.97 -7.53
CA SER A 64 -13.45 22.37 -7.52
C SER A 64 -13.18 22.95 -8.92
N GLY A 65 -13.43 22.16 -9.98
CA GLY A 65 -13.04 22.50 -11.34
C GLY A 65 -11.54 22.24 -11.60
N PRO A 66 -11.07 22.47 -12.84
CA PRO A 66 -9.69 22.18 -13.25
C PRO A 66 -8.61 23.00 -12.52
N GLY A 67 -9.01 24.02 -11.76
CA GLY A 67 -8.11 25.02 -11.20
C GLY A 67 -7.67 26.03 -12.25
N ASP A 68 -7.65 27.31 -11.90
CA ASP A 68 -7.08 28.38 -12.72
C ASP A 68 -6.07 29.15 -11.86
N LEU A 69 -4.78 28.93 -12.15
CA LEU A 69 -3.70 29.60 -11.43
C LEU A 69 -3.73 31.12 -11.65
N GLY A 70 -4.12 31.58 -12.84
CA GLY A 70 -4.25 33.00 -13.12
C GLY A 70 -5.36 33.64 -12.29
N ALA A 71 -6.52 32.99 -12.21
CA ALA A 71 -7.61 33.45 -11.34
C ALA A 71 -7.18 33.44 -9.87
N LEU A 72 -6.49 32.41 -9.42
CA LEU A 72 -5.97 32.32 -8.05
C LEU A 72 -4.98 33.44 -7.72
N LEU A 73 -4.00 33.69 -8.59
CA LEU A 73 -3.01 34.74 -8.38
C LEU A 73 -3.62 36.15 -8.39
N ARG A 74 -4.77 36.32 -9.06
CA ARG A 74 -5.51 37.58 -9.14
C ARG A 74 -6.70 37.64 -8.20
N SER A 75 -6.90 36.66 -7.31
CA SER A 75 -8.06 36.63 -6.41
C SER A 75 -7.95 37.61 -5.24
N GLY A 76 -6.75 38.14 -4.99
CA GLY A 76 -6.50 39.15 -3.96
C GLY A 76 -6.70 40.58 -4.48
N PRO A 77 -6.77 41.58 -3.58
CA PRO A 77 -6.85 42.98 -3.97
C PRO A 77 -5.58 43.43 -4.72
N THR A 78 -5.76 43.94 -5.95
CA THR A 78 -4.69 44.51 -6.78
C THR A 78 -4.95 46.01 -7.01
N TRP A 79 -3.89 46.81 -7.15
CA TRP A 79 -3.99 48.19 -7.61
C TRP A 79 -3.42 48.34 -9.02
N THR A 80 -4.03 49.21 -9.82
CA THR A 80 -3.54 49.61 -11.15
C THR A 80 -2.68 50.86 -10.98
N VAL A 81 -1.54 50.94 -11.68
CA VAL A 81 -0.68 52.14 -11.72
C VAL A 81 -0.80 52.75 -13.12
N GLU A 82 -1.18 54.03 -13.20
CA GLU A 82 -1.12 54.87 -14.43
C GLU A 82 0.12 55.75 -14.42
#